data_AF-A0A2D6L730-F1
#
_entry.id   AF-A0A2D6L730-F1
#
_cell.length_a   1.000
_cell.length_b   1.000
_cell.length_c   1.000
_cell.angle_alpha   90.00
_cell.angle_beta   90.00
_cell.angle_gamma   90.00
#
_symmetry.space_group_name_H-M   'P 1'
#
loop_
_entity.id
_entity.type
_entity.pdbx_description
1 polymer ?
#
loop_
_entity_poly.entity_id
_entity_poly.type
_entity_poly.pdbx_seq_one_letter_code
_entity_poly.pdbx_strand_id
1 'polypeptide(L)'
;MSSELFSQRLRRSVRTPEGRFTLVFVLAIVGIIVVFFVTVLLIDPYGDFETGVIAPIVLKDRTVKTDLLAADEGVDVLIFGSSIAFGLDPRFISDDAFNLSVGGAYPNDHYALLRYAVEELNVQPEKIILAISPASFVNQRHPDISTNPRLRKYVMDDSDSSARDFNPVWIFLKKFNSDYVRDMYRSVYNQVFKGVAPTYSFDDRGFMEVPTSTHDVTYVPDNYDRMFAFFDGVEVPNERYVRYFDKTLAYASEHEIAVDVIILPIHPLTQEQLRIDTSYDAFGTAFRVMLGERNVVVHDLSDVVLFDGLPTGFVDADHLDAQNNTRLMKYLFN
;
A
#
# COMPACT_ATOMS: atom_id res chain seq x y z
N MET A 1 -13.80 43.71 13.18
CA MET A 1 -14.65 43.81 14.40
C MET A 1 -13.71 43.72 15.60
N SER A 2 -13.61 44.75 16.45
CA SER A 2 -12.57 44.79 17.50
C SER A 2 -12.79 43.72 18.58
N SER A 3 -11.70 43.11 19.06
CA SER A 3 -11.71 42.08 20.12
C SER A 3 -12.40 42.58 21.41
N GLU A 4 -12.37 43.89 21.66
CA GLU A 4 -13.05 44.54 22.77
C GLU A 4 -14.58 44.50 22.65
N LEU A 5 -15.14 44.69 21.47
CA LEU A 5 -16.60 44.63 21.26
C LEU A 5 -17.12 43.19 21.44
N PHE A 6 -16.34 42.20 21.02
CA PHE A 6 -16.66 40.79 21.26
C PHE A 6 -16.63 40.44 22.75
N SER A 7 -15.56 40.84 23.46
CA SER A 7 -15.43 40.54 24.89
C SER A 7 -16.49 41.24 25.76
N GLN A 8 -16.89 42.47 25.41
CA GLN A 8 -17.99 43.16 26.10
C GLN A 8 -19.34 42.49 25.88
N ARG A 9 -19.63 42.02 24.66
CA ARG A 9 -20.87 41.28 24.35
C ARG A 9 -20.92 39.94 25.09
N LEU A 10 -19.81 39.19 25.08
CA LEU A 10 -19.70 37.92 25.81
C LEU A 10 -19.94 38.12 27.32
N ARG A 11 -19.30 39.15 27.92
CA ARG A 11 -19.49 39.48 29.34
C ARG A 11 -20.92 39.87 29.70
N ARG A 12 -21.68 40.51 28.78
CA ARG A 12 -23.09 40.82 28.98
C ARG A 12 -23.97 39.58 28.87
N SER A 13 -23.74 38.71 27.90
CA SER A 13 -24.51 37.47 27.72
C SER A 13 -24.34 36.51 28.91
N VAL A 14 -23.14 36.33 29.45
CA VAL A 14 -22.86 35.41 30.58
C VAL A 14 -23.45 35.91 31.92
N ARG A 15 -24.06 37.10 31.96
CA ARG A 15 -24.73 37.61 33.18
C ARG A 15 -26.16 37.09 33.34
N THR A 16 -26.83 36.66 32.27
CA THR A 16 -28.16 36.06 32.38
C THR A 16 -28.06 34.55 32.63
N PRO A 17 -29.06 33.92 33.29
CA PRO A 17 -29.09 32.47 33.46
C PRO A 17 -28.96 31.70 32.14
N GLU A 18 -29.61 32.19 31.09
CA GLU A 18 -29.60 31.60 29.74
C GLU A 18 -28.19 31.66 29.15
N GLY A 19 -27.51 32.80 29.23
CA GLY A 19 -26.16 32.91 28.68
C GLY A 19 -25.10 32.15 29.49
N ARG A 20 -25.30 31.94 30.80
CA ARG A 20 -24.48 31.00 31.59
C ARG A 20 -24.70 29.56 31.14
N PHE A 21 -25.95 29.15 30.97
CA PHE A 21 -26.31 27.83 30.46
C PHE A 21 -25.69 27.60 29.08
N THR A 22 -25.86 28.53 28.14
CA THR A 22 -25.28 28.44 26.80
C THR A 22 -23.76 28.32 26.84
N LEU A 23 -23.07 29.12 27.68
CA LEU A 23 -21.62 29.03 27.82
C LEU A 23 -21.19 27.65 28.33
N VAL A 24 -21.82 27.15 29.40
CA VAL A 24 -21.51 25.83 29.96
C VAL A 24 -21.78 24.73 28.94
N PHE A 25 -22.89 24.80 28.22
CA PHE A 25 -23.24 23.85 27.16
C PHE A 25 -22.20 23.83 26.03
N VAL A 26 -21.80 25.01 25.53
CA VAL A 26 -20.76 25.12 24.49
C VAL A 26 -19.42 24.59 25.00
N LEU A 27 -19.01 24.95 26.22
CA LEU A 27 -17.77 24.44 26.82
C LEU A 27 -17.81 22.91 27.00
N ALA A 28 -18.96 22.35 27.38
CA ALA A 28 -19.14 20.90 27.48
C ALA A 28 -19.01 20.22 26.12
N ILE A 29 -19.62 20.77 25.06
CA ILE A 29 -19.47 20.26 23.70
C ILE A 29 -18.01 20.32 23.23
N VAL A 30 -17.35 21.47 23.42
CA VAL A 30 -15.93 21.64 23.08
C VAL A 30 -15.07 20.64 23.86
N GLY A 31 -15.35 20.46 25.15
CA GLY A 31 -14.67 19.46 25.99
C GLY A 31 -14.82 18.04 25.45
N ILE A 32 -16.04 17.64 25.05
CA ILE A 32 -16.29 16.33 24.43
C ILE A 32 -15.53 16.18 23.12
N ILE A 33 -15.53 17.21 22.26
CA ILE A 33 -14.79 17.19 20.99
C ILE A 33 -13.28 17.04 21.24
N VAL A 34 -12.72 17.77 22.22
CA VAL A 34 -11.30 17.68 22.57
C VAL A 34 -10.97 16.29 23.12
N VAL A 35 -11.78 15.76 24.03
CA VAL A 35 -11.58 14.40 24.57
C VAL A 35 -11.64 13.36 23.45
N PHE A 36 -12.61 13.48 22.54
CA PHE A 36 -12.72 12.58 21.40
C PHE A 36 -11.51 12.71 20.47
N PHE A 37 -11.06 13.93 20.15
CA PHE A 37 -9.87 14.19 19.34
C PHE A 37 -8.61 13.57 19.94
N VAL A 38 -8.38 13.77 21.25
CA VAL A 38 -7.26 13.14 21.95
C VAL A 38 -7.35 11.61 21.91
N THR A 39 -8.56 11.06 22.08
CA THR A 39 -8.77 9.60 22.03
C THR A 39 -8.49 9.05 20.63
N VAL A 40 -8.89 9.77 19.58
CA VAL A 40 -8.58 9.43 18.17
C VAL A 40 -7.08 9.43 17.94
N LEU A 41 -6.35 10.45 18.41
CA LEU A 41 -4.89 10.49 18.30
C LEU A 41 -4.22 9.33 19.04
N LEU A 42 -4.70 8.97 20.23
CA LEU A 42 -4.10 7.92 21.03
C LEU A 42 -4.39 6.51 20.50
N ILE A 43 -5.61 6.23 20.04
CA ILE A 43 -5.96 4.88 19.58
C ILE A 43 -5.55 4.68 18.12
N ASP A 44 -5.84 5.68 17.27
CA ASP A 44 -5.48 5.70 15.86
C ASP A 44 -5.54 4.33 15.16
N PRO A 45 -6.73 3.71 15.05
CA PRO A 45 -6.90 2.33 14.60
C PRO A 45 -6.37 2.11 13.18
N TYR A 46 -6.18 3.17 12.40
CA TYR A 46 -5.67 3.10 11.03
C TYR A 46 -4.23 3.61 10.88
N GLY A 47 -3.61 4.11 11.95
CA GLY A 47 -2.24 4.64 11.88
C GLY A 47 -2.12 5.98 11.15
N ASP A 48 -3.21 6.74 11.01
CA ASP A 48 -3.26 8.03 10.29
C ASP A 48 -2.37 9.11 10.97
N PHE A 49 -2.09 8.97 12.27
CA PHE A 49 -1.34 9.93 13.10
C PHE A 49 -0.01 9.38 13.63
N GLU A 50 0.29 8.10 13.39
CA GLU A 50 1.54 7.42 13.76
C GLU A 50 1.94 7.54 15.25
N THR A 51 0.98 7.67 16.17
CA THR A 51 1.30 7.85 17.60
C THR A 51 1.89 6.60 18.26
N GLY A 52 1.60 5.40 17.73
CA GLY A 52 2.18 4.14 18.18
C GLY A 52 1.71 3.67 19.56
N VAL A 53 0.71 4.30 20.17
CA VAL A 53 0.22 3.95 21.52
C VAL A 53 -0.60 2.66 21.51
N ILE A 54 -1.49 2.49 20.52
CA ILE A 54 -2.19 1.24 20.24
C ILE A 54 -1.83 0.79 18.83
N ALA A 55 -1.65 -0.51 18.63
CA ALA A 55 -1.37 -1.04 17.30
C ALA A 55 -2.61 -0.87 16.41
N PRO A 56 -2.44 -0.38 15.17
CA PRO A 56 -3.55 -0.24 14.25
C PRO A 56 -4.04 -1.62 13.79
N ILE A 57 -5.28 -1.64 13.31
CA ILE A 57 -5.90 -2.84 12.72
C ILE A 57 -5.63 -2.96 11.21
N VAL A 58 -4.99 -1.95 10.60
CA VAL A 58 -4.60 -1.96 9.19
C VAL A 58 -3.14 -2.38 9.02
N LEU A 59 -2.83 -2.87 7.82
CA LEU A 59 -1.49 -3.25 7.42
C LEU A 59 -0.54 -2.04 7.48
N LYS A 60 0.59 -2.20 8.17
CA LYS A 60 1.67 -1.20 8.30
C LYS A 60 2.95 -1.59 7.56
N ASP A 61 2.84 -2.48 6.59
CA ASP A 61 3.98 -2.99 5.82
C ASP A 61 4.87 -1.89 5.24
N ARG A 62 4.32 -0.78 4.73
CA ARG A 62 5.12 0.39 4.28
C ARG A 62 6.03 0.94 5.38
N THR A 63 5.51 1.18 6.58
CA THR A 63 6.31 1.67 7.71
C THR A 63 7.28 0.61 8.19
N VAL A 64 6.82 -0.63 8.35
CA VAL A 64 7.67 -1.76 8.79
C VAL A 64 8.84 -1.99 7.84
N LYS A 65 8.58 -2.05 6.53
CA LYS A 65 9.61 -2.29 5.50
C LYS A 65 10.58 -1.11 5.37
N THR A 66 10.11 0.13 5.53
CA THR A 66 11.00 1.29 5.53
C THR A 66 11.84 1.38 6.80
N ASP A 67 11.32 0.95 7.95
CA ASP A 67 12.11 0.83 9.19
C ASP A 67 13.15 -0.29 9.09
N LEU A 68 12.80 -1.45 8.50
CA LEU A 68 13.73 -2.55 8.22
C LEU A 68 14.84 -2.13 7.26
N LEU A 69 14.48 -1.49 6.14
CA LEU A 69 15.45 -0.97 5.18
C LEU A 69 16.38 0.08 5.81
N ALA A 70 15.87 0.93 6.72
CA ALA A 70 16.70 1.91 7.40
C ALA A 70 17.73 1.29 8.37
N ALA A 71 17.51 0.03 8.77
CA ALA A 71 18.44 -0.74 9.61
C ALA A 71 19.41 -1.61 8.79
N ASP A 72 19.21 -1.71 7.48
CA ASP A 72 20.02 -2.50 6.56
C ASP A 72 21.09 -1.62 5.90
N GLU A 73 22.36 -1.96 6.11
CA GLU A 73 23.48 -1.22 5.55
C GLU A 73 23.99 -1.94 4.29
N GLY A 74 24.11 -1.19 3.18
CA GLY A 74 24.76 -1.70 1.96
C GLY A 74 23.83 -2.21 0.88
N VAL A 75 22.51 -2.01 1.02
CA VAL A 75 21.52 -2.49 0.04
C VAL A 75 21.81 -2.01 -1.39
N ASP A 76 22.06 -2.95 -2.30
CA ASP A 76 22.42 -2.71 -3.71
C ASP A 76 21.27 -2.99 -4.68
N VAL A 77 20.33 -3.84 -4.31
CA VAL A 77 19.14 -4.17 -5.10
C VAL A 77 17.86 -3.99 -4.28
N LEU A 78 16.91 -3.22 -4.82
CA LEU A 78 15.57 -3.11 -4.23
C LEU A 78 14.52 -3.81 -5.09
N ILE A 79 13.74 -4.70 -4.49
CA ILE A 79 12.56 -5.31 -5.13
C ILE A 79 11.31 -4.52 -4.74
N PHE A 80 10.59 -3.98 -5.71
CA PHE A 80 9.29 -3.34 -5.53
C PHE A 80 8.18 -4.22 -6.08
N GLY A 81 7.00 -4.13 -5.48
CA GLY A 81 5.82 -4.86 -5.93
C GLY A 81 4.70 -4.80 -4.91
N SER A 82 3.56 -5.40 -5.25
CA SER A 82 2.43 -5.58 -4.33
C SER A 82 2.68 -6.77 -3.38
N SER A 83 1.67 -7.17 -2.60
CA SER A 83 1.75 -8.37 -1.75
C SER A 83 2.07 -9.65 -2.53
N ILE A 84 1.80 -9.68 -3.83
CA ILE A 84 2.15 -10.79 -4.73
C ILE A 84 3.68 -11.02 -4.76
N ALA A 85 4.46 -9.96 -4.54
CA ALA A 85 5.92 -10.01 -4.52
C ALA A 85 6.53 -10.26 -3.12
N PHE A 86 5.71 -10.46 -2.08
CA PHE A 86 6.22 -10.70 -0.71
C PHE A 86 7.11 -11.95 -0.60
N GLY A 87 6.81 -12.99 -1.38
CA GLY A 87 7.55 -14.25 -1.41
C GLY A 87 8.79 -14.26 -2.31
N LEU A 88 9.14 -13.14 -2.94
CA LEU A 88 10.36 -13.05 -3.74
C LEU A 88 11.55 -12.88 -2.80
N ASP A 89 12.32 -13.94 -2.66
CA ASP A 89 13.43 -14.02 -1.71
C ASP A 89 14.69 -13.32 -2.25
N PRO A 90 15.13 -12.20 -1.64
CA PRO A 90 16.29 -11.45 -2.10
C PRO A 90 17.58 -12.26 -2.16
N ARG A 91 17.69 -13.34 -1.37
CA ARG A 91 18.88 -14.20 -1.32
C ARG A 91 19.20 -14.91 -2.63
N PHE A 92 18.24 -14.96 -3.57
CA PHE A 92 18.51 -15.47 -4.92
C PHE A 92 19.20 -14.45 -5.83
N ILE A 93 19.20 -13.17 -5.46
CA ILE A 93 19.74 -12.07 -6.28
C ILE A 93 21.15 -11.72 -5.79
N SER A 94 21.28 -11.30 -4.53
CA SER A 94 22.55 -10.93 -3.89
C SER A 94 22.38 -10.98 -2.37
N ASP A 95 23.50 -10.89 -1.64
CA ASP A 95 23.47 -10.75 -0.19
C ASP A 95 22.95 -9.38 0.27
N ASP A 96 23.06 -8.37 -0.59
CA ASP A 96 22.70 -6.97 -0.33
C ASP A 96 21.37 -6.58 -1.01
N ALA A 97 20.58 -7.57 -1.46
CA ALA A 97 19.25 -7.33 -1.98
C ALA A 97 18.20 -7.23 -0.85
N PHE A 98 17.25 -6.30 -1.01
CA PHE A 98 16.14 -6.10 -0.07
C PHE A 98 14.78 -6.12 -0.78
N ASN A 99 13.81 -6.83 -0.20
CA ASN A 99 12.43 -6.85 -0.70
C ASN A 99 11.60 -5.73 -0.07
N LEU A 100 11.41 -4.64 -0.82
CA LEU A 100 10.62 -3.46 -0.45
C LEU A 100 9.18 -3.52 -1.01
N SER A 101 8.67 -4.69 -1.40
CA SER A 101 7.27 -4.84 -1.77
C SER A 101 6.33 -4.62 -0.58
N VAL A 102 5.14 -4.06 -0.86
CA VAL A 102 4.14 -3.66 0.14
C VAL A 102 2.74 -4.08 -0.28
N GLY A 103 1.83 -4.25 0.67
CA GLY A 103 0.46 -4.68 0.44
C GLY A 103 -0.30 -3.71 -0.45
N GLY A 104 -0.87 -4.26 -1.53
CA GLY A 104 -1.62 -3.50 -2.52
C GLY A 104 -0.82 -2.35 -3.15
N ALA A 105 0.47 -2.55 -3.42
CA ALA A 105 1.28 -1.53 -4.08
C ALA A 105 0.84 -1.27 -5.53
N TYR A 106 0.87 0.02 -5.88
CA TYR A 106 0.69 0.55 -7.23
C TYR A 106 1.96 1.29 -7.68
N PRO A 107 2.09 1.68 -8.95
CA PRO A 107 3.27 2.40 -9.42
C PRO A 107 3.63 3.68 -8.64
N ASN A 108 2.65 4.35 -8.03
CA ASN A 108 2.91 5.48 -7.14
C ASN A 108 3.61 5.08 -5.83
N ASP A 109 3.38 3.86 -5.32
CA ASP A 109 4.15 3.29 -4.21
C ASP A 109 5.60 3.06 -4.62
N HIS A 110 5.84 2.47 -5.79
CA HIS A 110 7.20 2.22 -6.27
C HIS A 110 8.00 3.52 -6.38
N TYR A 111 7.41 4.55 -7.00
CA TYR A 111 8.03 5.87 -7.12
C TYR A 111 8.38 6.48 -5.76
N ALA A 112 7.42 6.51 -4.85
CA ALA A 112 7.60 7.15 -3.54
C ALA A 112 8.55 6.37 -2.63
N LEU A 113 8.51 5.03 -2.65
CA LEU A 113 9.41 4.19 -1.88
C LEU A 113 10.84 4.30 -2.40
N LEU A 114 11.04 4.35 -3.72
CA LEU A 114 12.36 4.58 -4.32
C LEU A 114 12.93 5.94 -3.91
N ARG A 115 12.13 7.00 -4.02
CA ARG A 115 12.57 8.34 -3.59
C ARG A 115 12.85 8.40 -2.09
N TYR A 116 12.02 7.78 -1.27
CA TYR A 116 12.26 7.72 0.17
C TYR A 116 13.56 6.98 0.50
N ALA A 117 13.82 5.83 -0.14
CA ALA A 117 15.05 5.07 0.03
C ALA A 117 16.28 5.90 -0.35
N VAL A 118 16.25 6.56 -1.52
CA VAL A 118 17.39 7.34 -2.04
C VAL A 118 17.59 8.66 -1.30
N GLU A 119 16.52 9.42 -1.03
CA GLU A 119 16.62 10.78 -0.51
C GLU A 119 16.64 10.87 1.01
N GLU A 120 15.93 9.99 1.71
CA GLU A 120 15.81 10.05 3.17
C GLU A 120 16.70 9.03 3.88
N LEU A 121 16.81 7.83 3.31
CA LEU A 121 17.65 6.77 3.86
C LEU A 121 19.07 6.74 3.26
N ASN A 122 19.34 7.53 2.23
CA ASN A 122 20.61 7.53 1.47
C ASN A 122 21.00 6.14 0.91
N VAL A 123 20.03 5.27 0.64
CA VAL A 123 20.27 4.00 -0.07
C VAL A 123 20.62 4.33 -1.53
N GLN A 124 21.69 3.73 -2.05
CA GLN A 124 22.16 3.96 -3.43
C GLN A 124 22.11 2.63 -4.19
N PRO A 125 20.91 2.15 -4.57
CA PRO A 125 20.80 0.85 -5.22
C PRO A 125 21.39 0.94 -6.63
N GLU A 126 22.17 -0.05 -7.03
CA GLU A 126 22.66 -0.18 -8.41
C GLU A 126 21.55 -0.67 -9.35
N LYS A 127 20.57 -1.39 -8.80
CA LYS A 127 19.44 -1.95 -9.54
C LYS A 127 18.15 -1.92 -8.72
N ILE A 128 17.04 -1.77 -9.44
CA ILE A 128 15.71 -2.03 -8.91
C ILE A 128 15.00 -3.09 -9.76
N ILE A 129 14.19 -3.90 -9.08
CA ILE A 129 13.33 -4.90 -9.71
C ILE A 129 11.88 -4.49 -9.47
N LEU A 130 11.15 -4.23 -10.54
CA LEU A 130 9.73 -3.91 -10.49
C LEU A 130 8.93 -5.21 -10.75
N ALA A 131 8.60 -5.93 -9.68
CA ALA A 131 7.79 -7.14 -9.72
C ALA A 131 6.30 -6.76 -9.73
N ILE A 132 5.75 -6.58 -10.93
CA ILE A 132 4.43 -5.99 -11.17
C ILE A 132 3.39 -7.03 -11.59
N SER A 133 2.14 -6.76 -11.28
CA SER A 133 0.97 -7.47 -11.82
C SER A 133 0.15 -6.53 -12.70
N PRO A 134 -0.51 -7.02 -13.78
CA PRO A 134 -1.46 -6.22 -14.54
C PRO A 134 -2.53 -5.54 -13.66
N ALA A 135 -2.93 -6.19 -12.55
CA ALA A 135 -3.89 -5.65 -11.60
C ALA A 135 -3.40 -4.36 -10.89
N SER A 136 -2.09 -4.15 -10.77
CA SER A 136 -1.52 -2.91 -10.20
C SER A 136 -1.66 -1.70 -11.13
N PHE A 137 -2.22 -1.85 -12.33
CA PHE A 137 -2.45 -0.77 -13.28
C PHE A 137 -3.93 -0.50 -13.53
N VAL A 138 -4.84 -1.17 -12.82
CA VAL A 138 -6.28 -0.94 -12.93
C VAL A 138 -6.77 0.13 -11.93
N ASN A 139 -7.86 0.82 -12.23
CA ASN A 139 -8.38 1.89 -11.39
C ASN A 139 -9.11 1.35 -10.14
N GLN A 140 -8.42 1.22 -9.00
CA GLN A 140 -9.08 0.92 -7.73
C GLN A 140 -8.60 1.80 -6.57
N ARG A 141 -9.53 2.01 -5.61
CA ARG A 141 -9.29 2.66 -4.32
C ARG A 141 -8.66 1.65 -3.34
N HIS A 142 -7.37 1.39 -3.49
CA HIS A 142 -6.61 0.67 -2.47
C HIS A 142 -6.09 1.64 -1.39
N PRO A 143 -5.60 1.13 -0.24
CA PRO A 143 -5.03 1.94 0.83
C PRO A 143 -3.96 2.87 0.23
N ASP A 144 -4.33 4.14 0.16
CA ASP A 144 -3.56 5.15 -0.54
C ASP A 144 -2.27 5.36 0.24
N ILE A 145 -1.13 5.32 -0.46
CA ILE A 145 0.17 5.74 0.05
C ILE A 145 0.11 7.11 0.77
N SER A 146 -0.91 7.92 0.44
CA SER A 146 -1.21 9.17 1.10
C SER A 146 -1.50 9.07 2.61
N THR A 147 -1.82 7.88 3.13
CA THR A 147 -1.95 7.63 4.58
C THR A 147 -0.60 7.48 5.27
N ASN A 148 0.48 7.18 4.55
CA ASN A 148 1.82 7.12 5.12
C ASN A 148 2.47 8.52 5.11
N PRO A 149 2.69 9.15 6.28
CA PRO A 149 3.23 10.51 6.38
C PRO A 149 4.62 10.69 5.78
N ARG A 150 5.45 9.62 5.75
CA ARG A 150 6.81 9.63 5.19
C ARG A 150 6.80 9.63 3.66
N LEU A 151 5.89 8.85 3.07
CA LEU A 151 5.84 8.61 1.62
C LEU A 151 4.94 9.59 0.87
N ARG A 152 3.89 10.11 1.53
CA ARG A 152 2.87 10.96 0.90
C ARG A 152 3.44 12.15 0.14
N LYS A 153 4.55 12.75 0.59
CA LYS A 153 5.14 13.95 -0.01
C LYS A 153 5.60 13.73 -1.46
N TYR A 154 5.83 12.48 -1.86
CA TYR A 154 6.27 12.12 -3.21
C TYR A 154 5.12 11.96 -4.22
N VAL A 155 3.88 11.92 -3.76
CA VAL A 155 2.71 11.67 -4.63
C VAL A 155 1.68 12.81 -4.64
N MET A 156 1.98 13.92 -3.96
CA MET A 156 1.08 15.05 -3.79
C MET A 156 0.85 15.90 -5.05
N ASP A 157 1.75 15.84 -6.05
CA ASP A 157 1.68 16.72 -7.23
C ASP A 157 0.60 16.32 -8.26
N ASP A 158 0.11 15.08 -8.24
CA ASP A 158 -0.93 14.61 -9.17
C ASP A 158 -2.35 14.87 -8.60
N SER A 159 -2.67 16.15 -8.46
CA SER A 159 -3.98 16.85 -8.55
C SER A 159 -5.35 16.19 -8.23
N ASP A 160 -5.48 15.07 -7.52
CA ASP A 160 -6.81 14.50 -7.18
C ASP A 160 -7.10 14.38 -5.67
N SER A 161 -6.10 14.65 -4.83
CA SER A 161 -6.29 14.81 -3.38
C SER A 161 -5.81 16.18 -2.96
N SER A 162 -6.76 17.09 -2.81
CA SER A 162 -6.47 18.46 -2.36
C SER A 162 -5.70 18.41 -1.04
N ALA A 163 -4.78 19.34 -0.81
CA ALA A 163 -4.09 19.53 0.48
C ALA A 163 -5.04 19.58 1.71
N ARG A 164 -6.36 19.70 1.50
CA ARG A 164 -7.40 19.60 2.52
C ARG A 164 -7.60 18.19 3.07
N ASP A 165 -7.34 17.14 2.30
CA ASP A 165 -7.50 15.74 2.74
C ASP A 165 -6.46 15.33 3.79
N PHE A 166 -5.41 16.14 3.97
CA PHE A 166 -4.23 15.84 4.79
C PHE A 166 -4.08 16.73 6.02
N ASN A 167 -5.02 17.64 6.27
CA ASN A 167 -5.05 18.44 7.49
C ASN A 167 -5.60 17.57 8.65
N PRO A 168 -4.92 17.48 9.81
CA PRO A 168 -5.36 16.67 10.95
C PRO A 168 -6.80 16.95 11.39
N VAL A 169 -7.26 18.20 11.28
CA VAL A 169 -8.64 18.59 11.57
C VAL A 169 -9.61 17.98 10.55
N TRP A 170 -9.27 17.97 9.27
CA TRP A 170 -10.10 17.38 8.23
C TRP A 170 -10.12 15.86 8.27
N ILE A 171 -8.97 15.22 8.55
CA ILE A 171 -8.89 13.79 8.83
C ILE A 171 -9.82 13.47 10.00
N PHE A 172 -9.67 14.16 11.12
CA PHE A 172 -10.55 14.00 12.28
C PHE A 172 -12.04 14.15 11.94
N LEU A 173 -12.42 15.19 11.20
CA LEU A 173 -13.82 15.41 10.80
C LEU A 173 -14.35 14.25 9.93
N LYS A 174 -13.53 13.70 9.02
CA LYS A 174 -13.91 12.51 8.22
C LYS A 174 -14.05 11.25 9.08
N LYS A 175 -13.20 11.11 10.10
CA LYS A 175 -13.20 9.97 11.04
C LYS A 175 -14.22 10.12 12.17
N PHE A 176 -14.95 11.23 12.25
CA PHE A 176 -16.07 11.40 13.18
C PHE A 176 -17.31 10.60 12.69
N ASN A 177 -17.20 9.27 12.69
CA ASN A 177 -18.26 8.37 12.26
C ASN A 177 -18.26 7.08 13.10
N SER A 178 -19.35 6.32 13.03
CA SER A 178 -19.54 5.10 13.83
C SER A 178 -18.56 3.98 13.51
N ASP A 179 -18.06 3.93 12.27
CA ASP A 179 -17.16 2.87 11.83
C ASP A 179 -15.78 3.06 12.44
N TYR A 180 -15.28 4.30 12.44
CA TYR A 180 -14.03 4.63 13.09
C TYR A 180 -14.08 4.35 14.60
N VAL A 181 -15.16 4.72 15.29
CA VAL A 181 -15.33 4.45 16.73
C VAL A 181 -15.36 2.94 17.00
N ARG A 182 -16.04 2.17 16.15
CA ARG A 182 -16.07 0.70 16.22
C ARG A 182 -14.68 0.11 16.05
N ASP A 183 -13.91 0.63 15.11
CA ASP A 183 -12.56 0.16 14.82
C ASP A 183 -11.55 0.59 15.89
N MET A 184 -11.73 1.76 16.53
CA MET A 184 -11.01 2.14 17.74
C MET A 184 -11.23 1.10 18.86
N TYR A 185 -12.49 0.71 19.09
CA TYR A 185 -12.80 -0.33 20.09
C TYR A 185 -12.17 -1.68 19.70
N ARG A 186 -12.24 -2.09 18.43
CA ARG A 186 -11.60 -3.33 17.95
C ARG A 186 -10.09 -3.31 18.13
N SER A 187 -9.43 -2.20 17.82
CA SER A 187 -7.99 -2.01 18.00
C SER A 187 -7.60 -2.22 19.47
N VAL A 188 -8.25 -1.52 20.40
CA VAL A 188 -8.02 -1.69 21.84
C VAL A 188 -8.35 -3.11 22.31
N TYR A 189 -9.48 -3.68 21.87
CA TYR A 189 -9.88 -5.03 22.25
C TYR A 189 -8.86 -6.08 21.79
N ASN A 190 -8.39 -5.99 20.54
CA ASN A 190 -7.38 -6.89 20.01
C ASN A 190 -6.06 -6.77 20.79
N GLN A 191 -5.62 -5.54 21.07
CA GLN A 191 -4.41 -5.27 21.86
C GLN A 191 -4.49 -5.86 23.27
N VAL A 192 -5.60 -5.65 23.98
CA VAL A 192 -5.74 -6.03 25.39
C VAL A 192 -6.03 -7.52 25.56
N PHE A 193 -6.85 -8.11 24.69
CA PHE A 193 -7.41 -9.45 24.93
C PHE A 193 -6.91 -10.54 23.97
N LYS A 194 -6.48 -10.20 22.76
CA LYS A 194 -6.03 -11.20 21.77
C LYS A 194 -4.51 -11.23 21.58
N GLY A 195 -3.82 -10.16 21.97
CA GLY A 195 -2.47 -9.89 21.48
C GLY A 195 -2.51 -9.48 20.01
N VAL A 196 -1.59 -8.61 19.60
CA VAL A 196 -1.49 -8.17 18.22
C VAL A 196 -0.46 -9.05 17.54
N ALA A 197 -0.90 -10.13 16.90
CA ALA A 197 -0.06 -10.79 15.93
C ALA A 197 -0.04 -9.90 14.67
N PRO A 198 1.13 -9.49 14.17
CA PRO A 198 1.18 -8.78 12.90
C PRO A 198 0.62 -9.70 11.81
N THR A 199 -0.24 -9.16 10.95
CA THR A 199 -0.86 -9.94 9.84
C THR A 199 0.19 -10.51 8.90
N TYR A 200 1.32 -9.81 8.76
CA TYR A 200 2.50 -10.25 8.02
C TYR A 200 3.74 -10.09 8.89
N SER A 201 4.63 -11.08 8.83
CA SER A 201 5.97 -11.00 9.41
C SER A 201 6.98 -10.99 8.29
N PHE A 202 7.90 -10.03 8.34
CA PHE A 202 9.00 -9.93 7.39
C PHE A 202 10.30 -10.20 8.12
N ASP A 203 11.27 -10.83 7.46
CA ASP A 203 12.62 -10.93 7.97
C ASP A 203 13.39 -9.60 7.80
N ASP A 204 14.68 -9.62 8.15
CA ASP A 204 15.57 -8.46 8.08
C ASP A 204 15.77 -7.94 6.65
N ARG A 205 15.55 -8.75 5.61
CA ARG A 205 15.62 -8.36 4.20
C ARG A 205 14.25 -8.07 3.59
N GLY A 206 13.23 -7.96 4.44
CA GLY A 206 11.86 -7.72 4.01
C GLY A 206 11.18 -8.92 3.34
N PHE A 207 11.78 -10.11 3.31
CA PHE A 207 11.13 -11.29 2.76
C PHE A 207 10.02 -11.80 3.69
N MET A 208 8.92 -12.29 3.11
CA MET A 208 7.86 -12.96 3.85
C MET A 208 7.84 -14.44 3.46
N GLU A 209 7.92 -15.32 4.45
CA GLU A 209 7.70 -16.74 4.21
C GLU A 209 6.23 -16.98 3.81
N VAL A 210 6.05 -17.53 2.62
CA VAL A 210 4.74 -17.90 2.08
C VAL A 210 4.53 -19.40 2.28
N PRO A 211 3.33 -19.87 2.69
CA PRO A 211 3.10 -21.31 2.81
C PRO A 211 3.19 -22.01 1.44
N THR A 212 3.49 -23.31 1.46
CA THR A 212 3.25 -24.18 0.30
C THR A 212 1.77 -24.49 0.21
N SER A 213 1.19 -24.37 -0.98
CA SER A 213 -0.21 -24.64 -1.20
C SER A 213 -0.53 -26.13 -1.04
N THR A 214 -1.69 -26.43 -0.46
CA THR A 214 -2.25 -27.79 -0.41
C THR A 214 -3.41 -27.98 -1.38
N HIS A 215 -3.67 -26.99 -2.25
CA HIS A 215 -4.75 -27.02 -3.22
C HIS A 215 -4.48 -28.01 -4.36
N ASP A 216 -5.53 -28.61 -4.90
CA ASP A 216 -5.46 -29.46 -6.09
C ASP A 216 -5.73 -28.66 -7.38
N VAL A 217 -5.58 -29.34 -8.53
CA VAL A 217 -5.74 -28.73 -9.87
C VAL A 217 -7.15 -28.21 -10.16
N THR A 218 -8.14 -28.54 -9.34
CA THR A 218 -9.54 -28.12 -9.50
C THR A 218 -9.93 -26.96 -8.59
N TYR A 219 -9.03 -26.53 -7.71
CA TYR A 219 -9.28 -25.41 -6.81
C TYR A 219 -9.49 -24.11 -7.58
N VAL A 220 -10.68 -23.52 -7.42
CA VAL A 220 -10.98 -22.17 -7.87
C VAL A 220 -10.71 -21.23 -6.69
N PRO A 221 -9.79 -20.26 -6.82
CA PRO A 221 -9.44 -19.40 -5.71
C PRO A 221 -10.61 -18.60 -5.13
N ASP A 222 -10.70 -18.58 -3.80
CA ASP A 222 -11.81 -17.97 -3.03
C ASP A 222 -11.93 -16.43 -3.23
N ASN A 223 -10.92 -15.81 -3.84
CA ASN A 223 -10.84 -14.37 -4.09
C ASN A 223 -11.01 -14.00 -5.58
N TYR A 224 -11.61 -14.87 -6.40
CA TYR A 224 -11.91 -14.56 -7.81
C TYR A 224 -12.68 -13.24 -7.97
N ASP A 225 -13.70 -12.98 -7.15
CA ASP A 225 -14.52 -11.75 -7.23
C ASP A 225 -13.67 -10.47 -7.12
N ARG A 226 -12.60 -10.50 -6.33
CA ARG A 226 -11.64 -9.38 -6.23
C ARG A 226 -10.93 -9.16 -7.56
N MET A 227 -10.49 -10.25 -8.19
CA MET A 227 -9.82 -10.21 -9.49
C MET A 227 -10.77 -9.78 -10.60
N PHE A 228 -12.00 -10.28 -10.59
CA PHE A 228 -13.04 -9.84 -11.52
C PHE A 228 -13.22 -8.32 -11.44
N ALA A 229 -13.37 -7.77 -10.22
CA ALA A 229 -13.53 -6.33 -10.02
C ALA A 229 -12.34 -5.48 -10.49
N PHE A 230 -11.14 -6.06 -10.66
CA PHE A 230 -10.01 -5.34 -11.25
C PHE A 230 -10.17 -5.15 -12.77
N PHE A 231 -10.75 -6.13 -13.47
CA PHE A 231 -10.74 -6.18 -14.93
C PHE A 231 -12.13 -5.98 -15.56
N ASP A 232 -13.20 -5.97 -14.77
CA ASP A 232 -14.57 -5.73 -15.26
C ASP A 232 -14.70 -4.36 -15.95
N GLY A 233 -14.95 -4.39 -17.26
CA GLY A 233 -15.05 -3.19 -18.11
C GLY A 233 -13.77 -2.37 -18.25
N VAL A 234 -12.60 -2.88 -17.85
CA VAL A 234 -11.31 -2.19 -17.94
C VAL A 234 -10.47 -2.75 -19.08
N GLU A 235 -10.27 -1.98 -20.14
CA GLU A 235 -9.56 -2.42 -21.35
C GLU A 235 -8.13 -1.89 -21.45
N VAL A 236 -7.78 -0.85 -20.69
CA VAL A 236 -6.47 -0.19 -20.77
C VAL A 236 -5.92 0.16 -19.39
N PRO A 237 -4.58 0.19 -19.23
CA PRO A 237 -3.94 0.67 -18.01
C PRO A 237 -4.42 2.08 -17.62
N ASN A 238 -4.58 2.31 -16.33
CA ASN A 238 -4.92 3.61 -15.78
C ASN A 238 -3.76 4.60 -16.01
N GLU A 239 -4.06 5.72 -16.66
CA GLU A 239 -3.07 6.74 -17.02
C GLU A 239 -2.28 7.30 -15.84
N ARG A 240 -2.90 7.43 -14.65
CA ARG A 240 -2.19 7.89 -13.45
C ARG A 240 -1.10 6.90 -13.06
N TYR A 241 -1.40 5.61 -13.07
CA TYR A 241 -0.42 4.58 -12.72
C TYR A 241 0.67 4.44 -13.79
N VAL A 242 0.31 4.61 -15.06
CA VAL A 242 1.30 4.72 -16.15
C VAL A 242 2.24 5.91 -15.92
N ARG A 243 1.73 7.10 -15.58
CA ARG A 243 2.58 8.27 -15.25
C ARG A 243 3.52 8.01 -14.08
N TYR A 244 3.08 7.34 -13.02
CA TYR A 244 3.96 7.03 -11.89
C TYR A 244 5.00 5.95 -12.20
N PHE A 245 4.64 4.99 -13.05
CA PHE A 245 5.61 4.06 -13.61
C PHE A 245 6.69 4.83 -14.38
N ASP A 246 6.29 5.74 -15.27
CA ASP A 246 7.22 6.58 -16.04
C ASP A 246 8.08 7.48 -15.14
N LYS A 247 7.51 8.06 -14.08
CA LYS A 247 8.27 8.81 -13.06
C LYS A 247 9.30 7.94 -12.35
N THR A 248 8.97 6.68 -12.06
CA THR A 248 9.91 5.72 -11.45
C THR A 248 11.07 5.43 -12.39
N LEU A 249 10.79 5.17 -13.67
CA LEU A 249 11.82 4.92 -14.68
C LEU A 249 12.72 6.14 -14.91
N ALA A 250 12.12 7.33 -15.00
CA ALA A 250 12.86 8.58 -15.15
C ALA A 250 13.77 8.83 -13.96
N TYR A 251 13.26 8.66 -12.74
CA TYR A 251 14.05 8.83 -11.52
C TYR A 251 15.20 7.81 -11.44
N ALA A 252 14.93 6.54 -11.75
CA ALA A 252 15.97 5.52 -11.82
C ALA A 252 17.05 5.90 -12.85
N SER A 253 16.66 6.35 -14.04
CA SER A 253 17.61 6.81 -15.06
C SER A 253 18.42 8.04 -14.63
N GLU A 254 17.82 9.00 -13.91
CA GLU A 254 18.51 10.20 -13.43
C GLU A 254 19.58 9.87 -12.37
N HIS A 255 19.39 8.76 -11.66
CA HIS A 255 20.28 8.26 -10.62
C HIS A 255 21.16 7.07 -11.06
N GLU A 256 21.22 6.79 -12.37
CA GLU A 256 22.02 5.68 -12.94
C GLU A 256 21.66 4.29 -12.38
N ILE A 257 20.41 4.11 -11.95
CA ILE A 257 19.87 2.88 -11.38
C ILE A 257 19.32 1.99 -12.51
N ALA A 258 19.80 0.75 -12.62
CA ALA A 258 19.28 -0.21 -13.58
C ALA A 258 17.85 -0.66 -13.21
N VAL A 259 17.00 -0.92 -14.20
CA VAL A 259 15.60 -1.35 -13.97
C VAL A 259 15.29 -2.64 -14.70
N ASP A 260 14.94 -3.67 -13.95
CA ASP A 260 14.35 -4.91 -14.47
C ASP A 260 12.86 -4.96 -14.09
N VAL A 261 12.00 -5.26 -15.06
CA VAL A 261 10.55 -5.41 -14.85
C VAL A 261 10.20 -6.88 -14.94
N ILE A 262 9.49 -7.40 -13.94
CA ILE A 262 8.99 -8.78 -13.94
C ILE A 262 7.46 -8.72 -13.91
N ILE A 263 6.80 -9.33 -14.88
CA ILE A 263 5.35 -9.49 -14.86
C ILE A 263 5.04 -10.81 -14.15
N LEU A 264 4.43 -10.71 -12.96
CA LEU A 264 4.09 -11.87 -12.14
C LEU A 264 2.82 -12.58 -12.68
N PRO A 265 2.77 -13.93 -12.58
CA PRO A 265 1.62 -14.70 -13.03
C PRO A 265 0.42 -14.55 -12.11
N ILE A 266 -0.75 -14.79 -12.69
CA ILE A 266 -2.03 -15.00 -11.98
C ILE A 266 -2.34 -16.48 -12.04
N HIS A 267 -3.08 -17.01 -11.05
CA HIS A 267 -3.51 -18.40 -11.03
C HIS A 267 -4.14 -18.80 -12.38
N PRO A 268 -3.73 -19.91 -13.04
CA PRO A 268 -4.18 -20.24 -14.40
C PRO A 268 -5.71 -20.33 -14.55
N LEU A 269 -6.40 -20.96 -13.60
CA LEU A 269 -7.87 -21.01 -13.63
C LEU A 269 -8.52 -19.64 -13.45
N THR A 270 -7.95 -18.76 -12.61
CA THR A 270 -8.43 -17.38 -12.48
C THR A 270 -8.19 -16.62 -13.77
N GLN A 271 -7.02 -16.77 -14.40
CA GLN A 271 -6.71 -16.14 -15.67
C GLN A 271 -7.72 -16.57 -16.76
N GLU A 272 -8.01 -17.87 -16.87
CA GLU A 272 -8.99 -18.38 -17.83
C GLU A 272 -10.39 -17.82 -17.59
N GLN A 273 -10.83 -17.80 -16.33
CA GLN A 273 -12.15 -17.25 -15.99
C GLN A 273 -12.22 -15.74 -16.25
N LEU A 274 -11.13 -14.98 -16.01
CA LEU A 274 -11.06 -13.56 -16.35
C LEU A 274 -11.14 -13.30 -17.86
N ARG A 275 -10.56 -14.16 -18.70
CA ARG A 275 -10.69 -14.06 -20.17
C ARG A 275 -12.13 -14.21 -20.64
N ILE A 276 -12.90 -15.05 -19.96
CA ILE A 276 -14.30 -15.31 -20.30
C ILE A 276 -15.19 -14.15 -19.81
N ASP A 277 -14.97 -13.71 -18.58
CA ASP A 277 -15.93 -12.83 -17.88
C ASP A 277 -15.62 -11.33 -18.03
N THR A 278 -14.42 -10.97 -18.49
CA THR A 278 -13.94 -9.57 -18.49
C THR A 278 -13.16 -9.21 -19.77
N SER A 279 -12.65 -7.97 -19.83
CA SER A 279 -11.78 -7.50 -20.91
C SER A 279 -10.28 -7.85 -20.70
N TYR A 280 -9.99 -8.93 -19.97
CA TYR A 280 -8.63 -9.28 -19.53
C TYR A 280 -7.61 -9.38 -20.68
N ASP A 281 -7.96 -9.97 -21.82
CA ASP A 281 -7.04 -10.09 -22.97
C ASP A 281 -6.77 -8.74 -23.66
N ALA A 282 -7.79 -7.88 -23.75
CA ALA A 282 -7.63 -6.52 -24.29
C ALA A 282 -6.71 -5.70 -23.36
N PHE A 283 -6.95 -5.75 -22.05
CA PHE A 283 -6.09 -5.12 -21.05
C PHE A 283 -4.67 -5.65 -21.13
N GLY A 284 -4.49 -6.97 -21.15
CA GLY A 284 -3.17 -7.60 -21.22
C GLY A 284 -2.39 -7.22 -22.48
N THR A 285 -3.09 -6.98 -23.59
CA THR A 285 -2.47 -6.47 -24.84
C THR A 285 -2.03 -5.02 -24.66
N ALA A 286 -2.93 -4.14 -24.19
CA ALA A 286 -2.62 -2.73 -23.96
C ALA A 286 -1.49 -2.54 -22.93
N PHE A 287 -1.49 -3.36 -21.86
CA PHE A 287 -0.45 -3.36 -20.84
C PHE A 287 0.93 -3.75 -21.39
N ARG A 288 1.02 -4.78 -22.24
CA ARG A 288 2.29 -5.17 -22.87
C ARG A 288 2.78 -4.15 -23.89
N VAL A 289 1.87 -3.52 -24.63
CA VAL A 289 2.22 -2.40 -25.53
C VAL A 289 2.82 -1.25 -24.71
N MET A 290 2.16 -0.87 -23.62
CA MET A 290 2.68 0.15 -22.70
C MET A 290 4.10 -0.22 -22.21
N LEU A 291 4.35 -1.43 -21.75
CA LEU A 291 5.70 -1.82 -21.34
C LEU A 291 6.72 -1.79 -22.50
N GLY A 292 6.33 -2.26 -23.69
CA GLY A 292 7.21 -2.33 -24.87
C GLY A 292 7.60 -0.97 -25.47
N GLU A 293 6.85 0.09 -25.18
CA GLU A 293 7.19 1.46 -25.57
C GLU A 293 8.33 2.07 -24.74
N ARG A 294 8.78 1.38 -23.69
CA ARG A 294 9.77 1.87 -22.73
C ARG A 294 11.07 1.09 -22.87
N ASN A 295 12.20 1.77 -22.71
CA ASN A 295 13.53 1.17 -22.81
C ASN A 295 13.93 0.48 -21.49
N VAL A 296 13.21 -0.59 -21.14
CA VAL A 296 13.44 -1.40 -19.93
C VAL A 296 13.49 -2.87 -20.29
N VAL A 297 14.21 -3.66 -19.47
CA VAL A 297 14.19 -5.12 -19.60
C VAL A 297 12.88 -5.62 -18.99
N VAL A 298 12.11 -6.39 -19.77
CA VAL A 298 10.84 -6.96 -19.32
C VAL A 298 10.92 -8.48 -19.36
N HIS A 299 10.76 -9.11 -18.20
CA HIS A 299 10.59 -10.54 -18.02
C HIS A 299 9.08 -10.83 -17.89
N ASP A 300 8.44 -11.15 -19.01
CA ASP A 300 7.03 -11.57 -18.99
C ASP A 300 6.92 -13.01 -18.48
N LEU A 301 6.68 -13.16 -17.18
CA LEU A 301 6.47 -14.45 -16.51
C LEU A 301 5.00 -14.65 -16.15
N SER A 302 4.09 -14.05 -16.92
CA SER A 302 2.65 -14.16 -16.69
C SER A 302 2.08 -15.56 -16.91
N ASP A 303 2.85 -16.47 -17.53
CA ASP A 303 2.56 -17.90 -17.66
C ASP A 303 3.53 -18.71 -16.79
N VAL A 304 2.96 -19.49 -15.86
CA VAL A 304 3.71 -20.32 -14.92
C VAL A 304 4.60 -21.36 -15.59
N VAL A 305 4.25 -21.82 -16.80
CA VAL A 305 5.05 -22.82 -17.52
C VAL A 305 6.44 -22.30 -17.88
N LEU A 306 6.60 -20.97 -18.03
CA LEU A 306 7.86 -20.35 -18.46
C LEU A 306 9.02 -20.55 -17.47
N PHE A 307 8.72 -20.74 -16.19
CA PHE A 307 9.70 -20.97 -15.13
C PHE A 307 9.57 -22.37 -14.51
N ASP A 308 9.02 -23.34 -15.26
CA ASP A 308 8.68 -24.69 -14.77
C ASP A 308 7.75 -24.63 -13.53
N GLY A 309 6.88 -23.62 -13.46
CA GLY A 309 5.92 -23.43 -12.37
C GLY A 309 4.79 -24.46 -12.40
N LEU A 310 4.26 -24.75 -11.20
CA LEU A 310 3.12 -25.63 -11.01
C LEU A 310 1.82 -24.84 -11.11
N PRO A 311 0.82 -25.28 -11.90
CA PRO A 311 -0.50 -24.64 -11.92
C PRO A 311 -1.20 -24.59 -10.56
N THR A 312 -0.86 -25.50 -9.64
CA THR A 312 -1.37 -25.56 -8.26
C THR A 312 -0.53 -24.78 -7.24
N GLY A 313 0.62 -24.23 -7.65
CA GLY A 313 1.57 -23.55 -6.77
C GLY A 313 1.15 -22.13 -6.42
N PHE A 314 -0.08 -21.97 -5.94
CA PHE A 314 -0.69 -20.70 -5.57
C PHE A 314 -1.43 -20.83 -4.25
N VAL A 315 -1.31 -19.81 -3.41
CA VAL A 315 -2.06 -19.70 -2.16
C VAL A 315 -3.49 -19.23 -2.43
N ASP A 316 -3.67 -18.35 -3.41
CA ASP A 316 -4.96 -17.80 -3.83
C ASP A 316 -4.94 -17.42 -5.33
N ALA A 317 -5.81 -16.51 -5.79
CA ALA A 317 -5.92 -16.14 -7.20
C ALA A 317 -4.66 -15.52 -7.81
N ASP A 318 -3.79 -14.90 -7.02
CA ASP A 318 -2.68 -14.10 -7.53
C ASP A 318 -1.39 -14.24 -6.72
N HIS A 319 -1.39 -14.91 -5.56
CA HIS A 319 -0.17 -15.15 -4.77
C HIS A 319 0.40 -16.53 -5.07
N LEU A 320 1.63 -16.56 -5.61
CA LEU A 320 2.42 -17.79 -5.71
C LEU A 320 2.72 -18.36 -4.33
N ASP A 321 2.75 -19.68 -4.23
CA ASP A 321 3.20 -20.38 -3.02
C ASP A 321 4.73 -20.43 -2.93
N ALA A 322 5.27 -21.02 -1.85
CA ALA A 322 6.72 -21.15 -1.68
C ALA A 322 7.43 -21.87 -2.86
N GLN A 323 6.80 -22.90 -3.44
CA GLN A 323 7.42 -23.70 -4.50
C GLN A 323 7.55 -22.89 -5.78
N ASN A 324 6.47 -22.22 -6.20
CA ASN A 324 6.49 -21.40 -7.40
C ASN A 324 7.35 -20.15 -7.24
N ASN A 325 7.36 -19.51 -6.06
CA ASN A 325 8.29 -18.41 -5.79
C ASN A 325 9.75 -18.88 -5.95
N THR A 326 10.09 -20.04 -5.39
CA THR A 326 11.45 -20.61 -5.53
C THR A 326 11.80 -20.90 -6.98
N ARG A 327 10.88 -21.49 -7.76
CA ARG A 327 11.08 -21.81 -9.19
C ARG A 327 11.28 -20.54 -10.02
N LEU A 328 10.44 -19.52 -9.79
CA LEU A 328 10.53 -18.23 -10.45
C LEU A 328 11.88 -17.54 -10.15
N MET A 329 12.29 -17.48 -8.88
CA MET A 329 13.56 -16.86 -8.50
C MET A 329 14.76 -17.61 -9.08
N LYS A 330 14.71 -18.95 -9.12
CA LYS A 330 15.77 -19.74 -9.78
C LYS A 330 15.84 -19.48 -11.27
N TYR A 331 14.71 -19.39 -11.95
CA TYR A 331 14.67 -19.10 -13.39
C TYR A 331 15.30 -17.74 -13.74
N LEU A 332 15.09 -16.73 -12.88
CA LEU A 332 15.59 -15.38 -13.13
C LEU A 332 17.08 -15.21 -12.81
N PHE A 333 17.61 -15.91 -11.80
CA PHE A 333 18.92 -15.59 -11.23
C PHE A 333 19.91 -16.77 -11.11
N ASN A 334 19.58 -17.97 -11.60
CA ASN A 334 20.50 -19.12 -11.67
C ASN A 334 20.63 -19.69 -13.08
#